data_AF-A0A3M1MYG3-F1
#
_entry.id   AF-A0A3M1MYG3-F1
#
_cell.length_a   1.000
_cell.length_b   1.000
_cell.length_c   1.000
_cell.angle_alpha   90.00
_cell.angle_beta   90.00
_cell.angle_gamma   90.00
#
_symmetry.space_group_name_H-M   'P 1'
#
loop_
_entity.id
_entity.type
_entity.pdbx_description
1 polymer ?
#
loop_
_entity_poly.entity_id
_entity_poly.type
_entity_poly.pdbx_seq_one_letter_code
_entity_poly.pdbx_strand_id
1 'polypeptide(L)'
;MKGQDVFERISATRTPEDRFIRWWRKENDFVDYELLSDFLHRLQGNEEFAGFELLDTDTMWTQLKRFAGDRVRRETRTRGDYIIWQRSAGKAQETVQMSYTAESIMHIFNEETQGMTLH
;
A
#
# COMPACT_ATOMS: atom_id res chain seq x y z
N MET A 1 -10.82 14.48 -11.73
CA MET A 1 -10.37 13.64 -12.87
C MET A 1 -11.21 12.40 -12.87
N LYS A 2 -11.60 11.91 -14.04
CA LYS A 2 -12.36 10.65 -14.14
C LYS A 2 -11.41 9.46 -14.13
N GLY A 3 -11.93 8.27 -13.85
CA GLY A 3 -11.14 7.03 -13.89
C GLY A 3 -10.41 6.81 -15.21
N GLN A 4 -11.01 7.19 -16.35
CA GLN A 4 -10.34 7.15 -17.66
C GLN A 4 -9.08 8.03 -17.70
N ASP A 5 -9.18 9.28 -17.22
CA ASP A 5 -8.04 10.20 -17.17
C ASP A 5 -6.91 9.65 -16.28
N VAL A 6 -7.29 9.03 -15.15
CA VAL A 6 -6.35 8.39 -14.22
C VAL A 6 -5.64 7.23 -14.91
N PHE A 7 -6.38 6.35 -15.59
CA PHE A 7 -5.81 5.22 -16.32
C PHE A 7 -4.79 5.67 -17.37
N GLU A 8 -5.13 6.68 -18.16
CA GLU A 8 -4.25 7.24 -19.20
C GLU A 8 -2.97 7.82 -18.59
N ARG A 9 -3.10 8.60 -17.51
CA ARG A 9 -1.94 9.17 -16.82
C ARG A 9 -1.03 8.09 -16.24
N ILE A 10 -1.59 7.10 -15.53
CA ILE A 10 -0.82 5.97 -15.00
C ILE A 10 -0.10 5.24 -16.14
N SER A 11 -0.79 4.96 -17.24
CA SER A 11 -0.20 4.25 -18.38
C SER A 11 0.96 5.01 -19.01
N ALA A 12 0.90 6.35 -19.00
CA ALA A 12 1.95 7.21 -19.55
C ALA A 12 3.14 7.43 -18.60
N THR A 13 2.93 7.41 -17.28
CA THR A 13 3.97 7.76 -16.31
C THR A 13 4.54 6.60 -15.52
N ARG A 14 3.85 5.45 -15.48
CA ARG A 14 4.28 4.31 -14.65
C ARG A 14 5.62 3.74 -15.11
N THR A 15 6.37 3.28 -14.13
CA THR A 15 7.62 2.55 -14.26
C THR A 15 7.43 1.09 -13.82
N PRO A 16 8.33 0.17 -14.18
CA PRO A 16 8.31 -1.20 -13.65
C PRO A 16 8.42 -1.31 -12.12
N GLU A 17 8.92 -0.26 -11.47
CA GLU A 17 9.11 -0.17 -10.03
C GLU A 17 7.83 0.23 -9.29
N ASP A 18 6.87 0.87 -9.98
CA ASP A 18 5.59 1.26 -9.41
C ASP A 18 4.71 0.05 -9.13
N ARG A 19 4.50 -0.24 -7.84
CA ARG A 19 3.70 -1.39 -7.37
C ARG A 19 2.45 -0.98 -6.64
N PHE A 20 2.38 0.27 -6.20
CA PHE A 20 1.30 0.78 -5.38
C PHE A 20 0.76 2.08 -5.94
N ILE A 21 -0.44 2.42 -5.49
CA ILE A 21 -1.04 3.71 -5.74
C ILE A 21 -1.59 4.26 -4.44
N ARG A 22 -1.30 5.53 -4.21
CA ARG A 22 -1.96 6.38 -3.22
C ARG A 22 -2.92 7.30 -3.96
N TRP A 23 -4.17 7.41 -3.55
CA TRP A 23 -5.16 8.27 -4.23
C TRP A 23 -6.12 8.91 -3.24
N TRP A 24 -6.77 9.99 -3.67
CA TRP A 24 -7.71 10.75 -2.86
C TRP A 24 -8.82 11.37 -3.71
N ARG A 25 -9.99 11.61 -3.10
CA ARG A 25 -11.15 12.24 -3.75
C ARG A 25 -11.32 13.67 -3.24
N LYS A 26 -12.03 14.51 -4.00
CA LYS A 26 -12.18 15.93 -3.67
C LYS A 26 -13.06 16.16 -2.45
N GLU A 27 -14.01 15.27 -2.22
CA GLU A 27 -15.01 15.35 -1.15
C GLU A 27 -14.55 14.67 0.14
N ASN A 28 -13.45 13.92 0.08
CA ASN A 28 -12.95 13.10 1.18
C ASN A 28 -11.57 13.61 1.60
N ASP A 29 -11.42 14.00 2.87
CA ASP A 29 -10.12 14.29 3.50
C ASP A 29 -9.29 13.00 3.76
N PHE A 30 -9.57 11.94 3.01
CA PHE A 30 -9.04 10.60 3.20
C PHE A 30 -8.13 10.22 2.03
N VAL A 31 -7.05 9.53 2.39
CA VAL A 31 -6.09 8.98 1.46
C VAL A 31 -6.18 7.46 1.50
N ASP A 32 -6.39 6.85 0.33
CA ASP A 32 -6.41 5.41 0.17
C ASP A 32 -5.10 4.90 -0.46
N TYR A 33 -4.68 3.71 -0.03
CA TYR A 33 -3.51 2.99 -0.56
C TYR A 33 -3.92 1.59 -1.00
N GLU A 34 -3.40 1.14 -2.13
CA GLU A 34 -3.60 -0.24 -2.60
C GLU A 34 -2.54 -0.67 -3.60
N LEU A 35 -2.57 -1.95 -3.98
CA LEU A 35 -1.75 -2.47 -5.08
C LEU A 35 -2.21 -1.85 -6.39
N LEU A 36 -1.25 -1.40 -7.20
CA LEU A 36 -1.53 -0.78 -8.49
C LEU A 36 -2.30 -1.74 -9.41
N SER A 37 -2.00 -3.04 -9.35
CA SER A 37 -2.72 -4.07 -10.11
C SER A 37 -4.21 -4.10 -9.76
N ASP A 38 -4.52 -4.03 -8.47
CA ASP A 38 -5.89 -4.17 -7.95
C ASP A 38 -6.68 -2.92 -8.26
N PHE A 39 -6.06 -1.75 -8.11
CA PHE A 39 -6.63 -0.47 -8.52
C PHE A 39 -7.01 -0.48 -9.99
N LEU A 40 -6.09 -0.85 -10.88
CA LEU A 40 -6.33 -0.87 -12.32
C LEU A 40 -7.40 -1.89 -12.71
N HIS A 41 -7.50 -3.01 -11.97
CA HIS A 41 -8.52 -4.02 -12.22
C HIS A 41 -9.93 -3.53 -11.87
N ARG A 42 -10.08 -2.76 -10.79
CA ARG A 42 -11.38 -2.28 -10.30
C ARG A 42 -11.77 -0.90 -10.83
N LEU A 43 -10.83 -0.15 -11.42
CA LEU A 43 -11.02 1.24 -11.84
C LEU A 43 -12.22 1.39 -12.79
N GLN A 44 -13.24 2.11 -12.33
CA GLN A 44 -14.41 2.42 -13.16
C GLN A 44 -14.26 3.80 -13.81
N GLY A 45 -14.69 3.92 -15.08
CA GLY A 45 -14.51 5.14 -15.86
C GLY A 45 -15.26 6.38 -15.34
N ASN A 46 -16.28 6.19 -14.50
CA ASN A 46 -17.09 7.25 -13.90
C ASN A 46 -16.66 7.66 -12.48
N GLU A 47 -15.67 6.98 -11.87
CA GLU A 47 -15.15 7.39 -10.57
C GLU A 47 -14.42 8.73 -10.66
N GLU A 48 -14.64 9.60 -9.67
CA GLU A 48 -13.97 10.89 -9.58
C GLU A 48 -12.83 10.88 -8.56
N PHE A 49 -11.67 11.33 -9.01
CA PHE A 49 -10.44 11.44 -8.24
C PHE A 49 -9.97 12.90 -8.19
N ALA A 50 -9.50 13.34 -7.04
CA ALA A 50 -8.80 14.62 -6.90
C ALA A 50 -7.33 14.50 -7.29
N GLY A 51 -6.70 13.37 -6.97
CA GLY A 51 -5.31 13.10 -7.33
C GLY A 51 -4.88 11.68 -7.00
N PHE A 52 -3.68 11.35 -7.46
CA PHE A 52 -3.01 10.10 -7.15
C PHE A 52 -1.49 10.28 -7.21
N GLU A 53 -0.79 9.33 -6.60
CA GLU A 53 0.67 9.19 -6.57
C GLU A 53 1.00 7.70 -6.74
N LEU A 54 1.93 7.38 -7.64
CA LEU A 54 2.45 6.02 -7.78
C LEU A 54 3.62 5.83 -6.82
N LEU A 55 3.68 4.68 -6.17
CA LEU A 55 4.72 4.39 -5.19
C LEU A 55 5.42 3.07 -5.52
N ASP A 56 6.72 3.07 -5.29
CA ASP A 56 7.55 1.88 -5.30
C ASP A 56 7.51 1.13 -3.95
N THR A 57 8.18 -0.02 -3.92
CA THR A 57 8.28 -0.88 -2.74
C THR A 57 8.96 -0.21 -1.55
N ASP A 58 10.00 0.59 -1.78
CA ASP A 58 10.76 1.22 -0.70
C ASP A 58 9.97 2.37 -0.05
N THR A 59 9.24 3.13 -0.86
CA THR A 59 8.34 4.19 -0.40
C THR A 59 7.19 3.59 0.40
N MET A 60 6.56 2.52 -0.09
CA MET A 60 5.47 1.87 0.63
C MET A 60 5.96 1.20 1.93
N TRP A 61 7.14 0.58 1.91
CA TRP A 61 7.77 0.05 3.12
C TRP A 61 8.04 1.15 4.16
N THR A 62 8.44 2.33 3.71
CA THR A 62 8.62 3.49 4.59
C THR A 62 7.30 3.94 5.20
N GLN A 63 6.20 3.95 4.44
CA GLN A 63 4.86 4.24 5.00
C GLN A 63 4.45 3.19 6.03
N LEU A 64 4.58 1.90 5.71
CA LEU A 64 4.26 0.83 6.66
C LEU A 64 5.02 0.98 7.99
N LYS A 65 6.33 1.27 7.94
CA LYS A 65 7.13 1.52 9.16
C LYS A 65 6.63 2.72 9.97
N ARG A 66 6.02 3.73 9.36
CA ARG A 66 5.46 4.88 10.11
C ARG A 66 4.26 4.46 10.97
N PHE A 67 3.43 3.54 10.50
CA PHE A 67 2.25 3.06 11.22
C PHE A 67 2.58 1.94 12.21
N ALA A 68 3.34 0.94 11.76
CA ALA A 68 3.65 -0.23 12.56
C ALA A 68 4.85 -0.05 13.49
N GLY A 69 5.72 0.94 13.24
CA GLY A 69 6.90 1.21 14.06
C GLY A 69 7.84 0.00 14.14
N ASP A 70 8.35 -0.28 15.34
CA ASP A 70 9.27 -1.39 15.59
C ASP A 70 8.62 -2.77 15.50
N ARG A 71 7.28 -2.85 15.35
CA ARG A 71 6.58 -4.12 15.16
C ARG A 71 6.91 -4.77 13.83
N VAL A 72 7.40 -4.01 12.85
CA VAL A 72 7.79 -4.53 11.53
C VAL A 72 9.26 -4.31 11.27
N ARG A 73 9.93 -5.34 10.73
CA ARG A 73 11.32 -5.24 10.28
C ARG A 73 11.59 -6.12 9.08
N ARG A 74 12.54 -5.71 8.25
CA ARG A 74 13.03 -6.48 7.11
C ARG A 74 14.28 -7.26 7.54
N GLU A 75 14.32 -8.54 7.19
CA GLU A 75 15.48 -9.39 7.36
C GLU A 75 15.92 -9.97 6.02
N THR A 76 17.19 -9.80 5.68
CA THR A 76 17.82 -10.50 4.55
C THR A 76 18.34 -11.85 5.01
N ARG A 77 17.90 -12.92 4.34
CA ARG A 77 18.29 -14.30 4.62
C ARG A 77 18.77 -14.98 3.34
N THR A 78 19.33 -16.19 3.46
CA THR A 78 19.88 -16.96 2.33
C THR A 78 18.88 -17.20 1.18
N ARG A 79 17.58 -17.25 1.49
CA ARG A 79 16.50 -17.51 0.52
C ARG A 79 15.77 -16.24 0.04
N GLY A 80 16.30 -15.07 0.37
CA GLY A 80 15.71 -13.78 0.03
C GLY A 80 15.35 -12.96 1.26
N ASP A 81 14.60 -11.89 1.02
CA ASP A 81 14.20 -10.94 2.04
C ASP A 81 12.83 -11.30 2.63
N TYR A 82 12.70 -11.11 3.93
CA TYR A 82 11.50 -11.41 4.70
C TYR A 82 11.08 -10.21 5.53
N ILE A 83 9.77 -10.09 5.77
CA ILE A 83 9.17 -9.20 6.76
C ILE A 83 8.91 -10.03 8.01
N ILE A 84 9.43 -9.57 9.14
CA ILE A 84 9.09 -10.08 10.46
C ILE A 84 8.16 -9.07 11.10
N TRP A 85 6.95 -9.50 11.43
CA TRP A 85 5.89 -8.66 11.96
C TRP A 85 5.37 -9.19 13.30
N GLN A 86 5.40 -8.34 14.33
CA GLN A 86 4.74 -8.57 15.60
C GLN A 86 3.29 -8.08 15.51
N ARG A 87 2.41 -8.98 15.08
CA ARG A 87 1.00 -8.72 14.88
C ARG A 87 0.28 -8.69 16.23
N SER A 88 -0.53 -7.65 16.45
CA SER A 88 -1.41 -7.57 17.61
C SER A 88 -2.73 -8.30 17.34
N ALA A 89 -2.89 -9.49 17.92
CA ALA A 89 -4.10 -10.30 17.81
C ALA A 89 -4.88 -10.26 19.13
N GLY A 90 -5.67 -9.20 19.32
CA GLY A 90 -6.39 -8.97 20.58
C GLY A 90 -5.44 -8.71 21.75
N LYS A 91 -5.43 -9.60 22.75
CA LYS A 91 -4.51 -9.50 23.90
C LYS A 91 -3.16 -10.21 23.68
N ALA A 92 -3.02 -10.98 22.60
CA ALA A 92 -1.81 -11.73 22.31
C ALA A 92 -0.96 -11.03 21.24
N GLN A 93 0.35 -11.21 21.32
CA GLN A 93 1.30 -10.83 20.27
C GLN A 93 1.68 -12.10 19.52
N GLU A 94 1.51 -12.09 18.20
CA GLU A 94 1.93 -13.18 17.32
C GLU A 94 3.08 -12.67 16.44
N THR A 95 4.13 -13.48 16.27
CA THR A 95 5.18 -13.17 15.29
C THR A 95 4.87 -13.86 13.98
N VAL A 96 4.58 -13.07 12.96
CA VAL A 96 4.31 -13.53 11.60
C VAL A 96 5.54 -13.27 10.73
N GLN A 97 5.89 -14.23 9.88
CA GLN A 97 6.93 -14.08 8.87
C GLN A 97 6.32 -14.16 7.48
N MET A 98 6.63 -13.18 6.63
CA MET A 98 6.19 -13.12 5.24
C MET A 98 7.38 -12.83 4.32
N SER A 99 7.28 -13.17 3.04
CA SER A 99 8.27 -12.74 2.05
C SER A 99 8.19 -11.22 1.85
N TYR A 100 9.31 -10.56 1.55
CA TYR A 100 9.32 -9.13 1.24
C TYR A 100 8.80 -8.88 -0.18
N THR A 101 7.48 -8.83 -0.31
CA THR A 101 6.77 -8.57 -1.58
C THR A 101 5.78 -7.43 -1.45
N ALA A 102 5.32 -6.88 -2.57
CA ALA A 102 4.37 -5.78 -2.56
C ALA A 102 3.05 -6.17 -1.88
N GLU A 103 2.57 -7.38 -2.15
CA GLU A 103 1.35 -7.95 -1.58
C GLU A 103 1.48 -8.11 -0.07
N SER A 104 2.64 -8.58 0.41
CA SER A 104 2.88 -8.75 1.85
C SER A 104 2.94 -7.40 2.56
N ILE A 105 3.57 -6.39 1.95
CA ILE A 105 3.59 -5.01 2.50
C ILE A 105 2.17 -4.45 2.56
N MET A 106 1.38 -4.56 1.49
CA MET A 106 0.01 -4.05 1.46
C MET A 106 -0.89 -4.76 2.47
N HIS A 107 -0.75 -6.07 2.60
CA HIS A 107 -1.51 -6.85 3.58
C HIS A 107 -1.27 -6.35 5.00
N ILE A 108 -0.01 -6.19 5.40
CA ILE A 108 0.33 -5.69 6.75
C ILE A 108 -0.13 -4.25 6.91
N PHE A 109 0.06 -3.40 5.89
CA PHE A 109 -0.37 -2.00 5.93
C PHE A 109 -1.87 -1.90 6.19
N ASN A 110 -2.69 -2.63 5.42
CA ASN A 110 -4.14 -2.63 5.56
C ASN A 110 -4.59 -3.09 6.96
N GLU A 111 -3.94 -4.09 7.55
CA GLU A 111 -4.26 -4.52 8.91
C GLU A 111 -3.84 -3.48 9.96
N GLU A 112 -2.66 -2.87 9.81
CA GLU A 112 -2.13 -1.88 10.75
C GLU A 112 -2.90 -0.55 10.69
N THR A 113 -3.46 -0.21 9.53
CA THR A 113 -4.29 0.99 9.35
C THR A 113 -5.79 0.71 9.45
N GLN A 114 -6.19 -0.53 9.71
CA GLN A 114 -7.61 -0.88 9.76
C GLN A 114 -8.34 -0.08 10.85
N GLY A 115 -9.36 0.69 10.44
CA GLY A 115 -10.12 1.55 11.35
C GLY A 115 -9.43 2.87 11.70
N MET A 116 -8.27 3.18 11.10
CA MET A 116 -7.65 4.49 11.19
C MET A 116 -8.13 5.39 10.05
N THR A 117 -8.33 6.66 10.37
CA THR A 117 -8.45 7.71 9.36
C THR A 117 -7.05 8.10 8.89
N LEU A 118 -6.74 7.86 7.61
CA LEU A 118 -5.48 8.28 6.99
C LEU A 118 -5.64 9.69 6.44
N HIS A 119 -4.81 10.62 6.92
CA HIS A 119 -4.74 12.03 6.49
C HIS A 119 -3.46 12.28 5.67
#